data_AF-A0A7W0GA57-F1
#
_entry.id   AF-A0A7W0GA57-F1
#
_cell.length_a   1.000
_cell.length_b   1.000
_cell.length_c   1.000
_cell.angle_alpha   90.00
_cell.angle_beta   90.00
_cell.angle_gamma   90.00
#
_symmetry.space_group_name_H-M   'P 1'
#
loop_
_entity.id
_entity.type
_entity.pdbx_description
1 polymer ?
#
loop_
_entity_poly.entity_id
_entity_poly.type
_entity_poly.pdbx_seq_one_letter_code
_entity_poly.pdbx_strand_id
1 'polypeptide(L)'
;MNITVYLPDEIGERAKAAELPVSRLLRDAVVNELERRAAVTKALALSEVHELQLEDKDGRAYIGRVAGAILALESQGAKHVEVYLTDDERVILYDGNKRSYFVVEDPVEELRGYLTLDSYIDILDSLGETPIIEV
;
A
#
# COMPACT_ATOMS: atom_id res chain seq x y z
N MET A 1 -22.15 -20.53 -9.60
CA MET A 1 -22.06 -19.61 -10.75
C MET A 1 -20.83 -20.00 -11.56
N ASN A 2 -20.93 -20.08 -12.88
CA ASN A 2 -19.77 -20.40 -13.76
C ASN A 2 -19.31 -19.11 -14.45
N ILE A 3 -18.02 -18.81 -14.36
CA ILE A 3 -17.38 -17.67 -15.03
C ILE A 3 -16.40 -18.24 -16.06
N THR A 4 -16.51 -17.79 -17.31
CA THR A 4 -15.55 -18.13 -18.37
C THR A 4 -14.59 -16.96 -18.54
N VAL A 5 -13.30 -17.21 -18.38
CA VAL A 5 -12.24 -16.22 -18.60
C VAL A 5 -11.50 -16.57 -19.88
N TYR A 6 -11.38 -15.59 -20.77
CA TYR A 6 -10.61 -15.72 -22.00
C TYR A 6 -9.17 -15.27 -21.73
N LEU A 7 -8.23 -16.16 -22.01
CA LEU A 7 -6.81 -15.83 -22.05
C LEU A 7 -6.43 -15.52 -23.50
N PRO A 8 -5.60 -14.51 -23.76
CA PRO A 8 -5.00 -14.32 -25.08
C PRO A 8 -4.29 -15.60 -25.54
N ASP A 9 -4.41 -15.94 -26.82
CA ASP A 9 -3.94 -17.23 -27.37
C ASP A 9 -2.47 -17.51 -27.02
N GLU A 10 -1.58 -16.52 -27.17
CA GLU A 10 -0.15 -16.65 -26.85
C GLU A 10 0.10 -17.00 -25.37
N ILE A 11 -0.63 -16.37 -24.45
CA ILE A 11 -0.53 -16.65 -23.01
C ILE A 11 -1.12 -18.02 -22.69
N GLY A 12 -2.25 -18.38 -23.31
CA GLY A 12 -2.92 -19.66 -23.12
C GLY A 12 -2.07 -20.84 -23.57
N GLU A 13 -1.42 -20.73 -24.73
CA GLU A 13 -0.48 -21.74 -25.24
C GLU A 13 0.72 -21.90 -24.32
N ARG A 14 1.32 -20.78 -23.87
CA ARG A 14 2.44 -20.81 -22.92
C ARG A 14 2.06 -21.45 -21.58
N ALA A 15 0.90 -21.10 -21.03
CA ALA A 15 0.42 -21.66 -19.78
C ALA A 15 0.13 -23.17 -19.89
N LYS A 16 -0.42 -23.61 -21.03
CA LYS A 16 -0.66 -25.02 -21.32
C LYS A 16 0.63 -25.80 -21.50
N ALA A 17 1.61 -25.24 -22.21
CA ALA A 17 2.92 -25.85 -22.41
C ALA A 17 3.71 -25.99 -21.09
N ALA A 18 3.52 -25.06 -20.16
CA ALA A 18 4.09 -25.09 -18.82
C ALA A 18 3.26 -25.88 -17.79
N GLU A 19 2.17 -26.54 -18.22
CA GLU A 19 1.24 -27.31 -17.37
C GLU A 19 0.76 -26.55 -16.11
N LEU A 20 0.57 -25.23 -16.24
CA LEU A 20 0.21 -24.41 -15.09
C LEU A 20 -1.19 -24.75 -14.57
N PRO A 21 -1.39 -24.80 -13.23
CA PRO A 21 -2.71 -25.00 -12.64
C PRO A 21 -3.53 -23.70 -12.70
N VAL A 22 -3.85 -23.20 -13.91
CA VAL A 22 -4.45 -21.89 -14.17
C VAL A 22 -5.72 -21.65 -13.35
N SER A 23 -6.61 -22.65 -13.24
CA SER A 23 -7.84 -22.51 -12.45
C SER A 23 -7.56 -22.26 -10.96
N ARG A 24 -6.48 -22.82 -10.42
CA ARG A 24 -6.06 -22.58 -9.04
C ARG A 24 -5.40 -21.21 -8.92
N LEU A 25 -4.47 -20.88 -9.81
CA LEU A 25 -3.81 -19.57 -9.83
C LEU A 25 -4.82 -18.42 -9.93
N LEU A 26 -5.81 -18.55 -10.82
CA LEU A 26 -6.87 -17.57 -10.97
C LEU A 26 -7.75 -17.48 -9.72
N ARG A 27 -8.09 -18.63 -9.11
CA ARG A 27 -8.84 -18.65 -7.86
C ARG A 27 -8.08 -17.91 -6.76
N ASP A 28 -6.82 -18.26 -6.56
CA ASP A 28 -5.98 -17.69 -5.52
C ASP A 28 -5.81 -16.18 -5.75
N ALA A 29 -5.58 -15.75 -7.00
CA ALA A 29 -5.51 -14.33 -7.36
C ALA A 29 -6.83 -13.56 -7.10
N VAL A 30 -7.98 -14.17 -7.41
CA VAL A 30 -9.29 -13.56 -7.12
C VAL A 30 -9.56 -13.46 -5.63
N VAL A 31 -9.21 -14.49 -4.85
CA VAL A 31 -9.34 -14.46 -3.38
C VAL A 31 -8.47 -13.34 -2.81
N ASN A 32 -7.20 -13.28 -3.20
CA ASN A 32 -6.28 -12.25 -2.73
C ASN A 32 -6.77 -10.84 -3.08
N GLU A 33 -7.26 -10.62 -4.31
CA GLU A 33 -7.79 -9.30 -4.69
C GLU A 33 -9.07 -8.92 -3.93
N LEU A 34 -9.93 -9.90 -3.61
CA LEU A 34 -11.11 -9.64 -2.79
C LEU A 34 -10.73 -9.29 -1.34
N GLU A 35 -9.75 -10.00 -0.78
CA GLU A 35 -9.21 -9.72 0.55
C GLU A 35 -8.53 -8.35 0.58
N ARG A 36 -7.71 -8.02 -0.42
CA ARG A 36 -7.09 -6.70 -0.58
C ARG A 36 -8.11 -5.58 -0.61
N ARG A 37 -9.16 -5.71 -1.44
CA ARG A 37 -10.24 -4.72 -1.50
C ARG A 37 -10.97 -4.57 -0.19
N ALA A 38 -11.20 -5.67 0.54
CA ALA A 38 -11.85 -5.62 1.84
C ALA A 38 -10.99 -4.88 2.88
N ALA A 39 -9.68 -5.14 2.90
CA ALA A 39 -8.71 -4.46 3.76
C ALA A 39 -8.65 -2.95 3.46
N VAL A 40 -8.44 -2.58 2.19
CA VAL A 40 -8.41 -1.18 1.73
C VAL A 40 -9.71 -0.45 2.05
N THR A 41 -10.87 -1.08 1.80
CA THR A 41 -12.17 -0.49 2.12
C THR A 41 -12.31 -0.23 3.62
N LYS A 42 -11.86 -1.17 4.45
CA LYS A 42 -11.89 -1.03 5.91
C LYS A 42 -10.96 0.10 6.38
N ALA A 43 -9.75 0.20 5.81
CA ALA A 43 -8.82 1.26 6.12
C ALA A 43 -9.41 2.64 5.76
N LEU A 44 -9.94 2.77 4.54
CA LEU A 44 -10.53 4.02 4.04
C LEU A 44 -11.83 4.44 4.76
N ALA A 45 -12.46 3.56 5.55
CA ALA A 45 -13.65 3.92 6.33
C ALA A 45 -13.40 5.03 7.36
N LEU A 46 -12.13 5.28 7.72
CA LEU A 46 -11.70 6.33 8.64
C LEU A 46 -11.06 7.53 7.91
N SER A 47 -11.33 7.70 6.61
CA SER A 47 -10.70 8.77 5.84
C SER A 47 -11.12 10.16 6.30
N GLU A 48 -10.13 11.05 6.43
CA GLU A 48 -10.32 12.46 6.73
C GLU A 48 -9.30 13.32 5.97
N VAL A 49 -9.32 14.64 6.18
CA VAL A 49 -8.35 15.56 5.60
C VAL A 49 -7.28 15.88 6.63
N HIS A 50 -6.04 15.49 6.34
CA HIS A 50 -4.86 15.74 7.16
C HIS A 50 -4.03 16.90 6.59
N GLU A 51 -3.52 17.75 7.48
CA GLU A 51 -2.66 18.87 7.11
C GLU A 51 -1.19 18.53 7.41
N LEU A 52 -0.34 18.58 6.38
CA LEU A 52 1.08 18.26 6.46
C LEU A 52 1.91 19.54 6.45
N GLN A 53 2.91 19.63 7.34
CA GLN A 53 3.87 20.72 7.32
C GLN A 53 4.98 20.38 6.32
N LEU A 54 5.02 21.09 5.19
CA LEU A 54 5.92 20.79 4.08
C LEU A 54 6.90 21.92 3.82
N GLU A 55 8.03 21.57 3.21
CA GLU A 55 9.06 22.52 2.77
C GLU A 55 9.41 22.27 1.31
N ASP A 56 9.53 23.34 0.52
CA ASP A 56 9.95 23.24 -0.88
C ASP A 56 11.49 23.20 -1.01
N LYS A 57 11.98 22.98 -2.23
CA LYS A 57 13.42 22.94 -2.52
C LYS A 57 14.16 24.25 -2.22
N ASP A 58 13.43 25.37 -2.11
CA ASP A 58 13.96 26.69 -1.82
C ASP A 58 13.86 27.03 -0.32
N GLY A 59 13.45 26.07 0.52
CA GLY A 59 13.31 26.19 1.98
C GLY A 59 12.04 26.91 2.44
N ARG A 60 11.04 27.07 1.57
CA ARG A 60 9.79 27.76 1.91
C ARG A 60 8.80 26.77 2.51
N ALA A 61 8.33 27.09 3.71
CA ALA A 61 7.31 26.29 4.39
C ALA A 61 5.92 26.53 3.77
N TYR A 62 5.14 25.45 3.61
CA TYR A 62 3.74 25.48 3.18
C TYR A 62 2.97 24.33 3.84
N ILE A 63 1.63 24.40 3.78
CA ILE A 63 0.76 23.34 4.29
C ILE A 63 0.24 22.53 3.12
N GLY A 64 0.57 21.23 3.10
CA GLY A 64 -0.04 20.25 2.21
C GLY A 64 -1.33 19.70 2.82
N ARG A 65 -2.26 19.25 1.97
CA ARG A 65 -3.48 18.57 2.42
C ARG A 65 -3.57 17.20 1.76
N VAL A 66 -3.78 16.17 2.58
CA VAL A 66 -3.99 14.79 2.14
C VAL A 66 -5.37 14.37 2.59
N ALA A 67 -6.21 13.92 1.65
CA ALA A 67 -7.47 13.27 1.96
C ALA A 67 -7.23 11.76 1.96
N GLY A 68 -7.46 11.10 3.08
CA GLY A 68 -7.18 9.67 3.21
C GLY A 68 -7.28 9.19 4.65
N ALA A 69 -7.05 7.89 4.84
CA ALA A 69 -6.96 7.29 6.15
C ALA A 69 -5.49 7.25 6.60
N ILE A 70 -5.23 7.57 7.87
CA ILE A 70 -3.93 7.35 8.48
C ILE A 70 -3.75 5.87 8.80
N LEU A 71 -2.71 5.23 8.25
CA LEU A 71 -2.38 3.84 8.50
C LEU A 71 -1.38 3.69 9.65
N ALA A 72 -0.46 4.66 9.80
CA ALA A 72 0.44 4.70 10.94
C ALA A 72 0.84 6.13 11.30
N LEU A 73 1.10 6.33 12.58
CA LEU A 73 1.64 7.55 13.18
C LEU A 73 2.76 7.16 14.13
N GLU A 74 4.00 7.22 13.65
CA GLU A 74 5.18 6.98 14.48
C GLU A 74 5.80 8.30 14.90
N SER A 75 5.63 8.64 16.17
CA SER A 75 6.26 9.79 16.80
C SER A 75 7.02 9.35 18.03
N GLN A 76 8.25 8.85 17.85
CA GLN A 76 9.12 8.37 18.92
C GLN A 76 10.48 9.04 18.83
N GLY A 77 10.85 9.79 19.88
CA GLY A 77 12.13 10.50 19.94
C GLY A 77 12.28 11.54 18.82
N ALA A 78 13.31 11.37 17.99
CA ALA A 78 13.60 12.24 16.84
C ALA A 78 12.97 11.73 15.53
N LYS A 79 12.08 10.73 15.55
CA LYS A 79 11.42 10.17 14.37
C LYS A 79 9.95 10.59 14.36
N HIS A 80 9.53 11.26 13.30
CA HIS A 80 8.14 11.62 13.04
C HIS A 80 7.77 11.19 11.62
N VAL A 81 7.11 10.04 11.52
CA VAL A 81 6.69 9.43 10.25
C VAL A 81 5.19 9.17 10.30
N GLU A 82 4.50 9.58 9.26
CA GLU A 82 3.07 9.31 9.06
C GLU A 82 2.87 8.62 7.72
N VAL A 83 1.99 7.63 7.69
CA VAL A 83 1.65 6.90 6.46
C VAL A 83 0.15 7.01 6.23
N TYR A 84 -0.24 7.41 5.02
CA TYR A 84 -1.63 7.61 4.64
C TYR A 84 -2.00 6.73 3.46
N LEU A 85 -3.24 6.27 3.44
CA LEU A 85 -3.90 5.66 2.29
C LEU A 85 -4.93 6.65 1.75
N THR A 86 -4.73 7.11 0.53
CA THR A 86 -5.65 8.02 -0.16
C THR A 86 -6.81 7.27 -0.81
N ASP A 87 -7.88 8.00 -1.14
CA ASP A 87 -9.08 7.47 -1.78
C ASP A 87 -8.82 6.91 -3.19
N ASP A 88 -7.78 7.39 -3.86
CA ASP A 88 -7.25 6.85 -5.12
C ASP A 88 -6.19 5.75 -4.93
N GLU A 89 -6.19 5.09 -3.76
CA GLU A 89 -5.34 3.96 -3.37
C GLU A 89 -3.83 4.25 -3.35
N ARG A 90 -3.40 5.52 -3.42
CA ARG A 90 -1.97 5.84 -3.23
C ARG A 90 -1.60 5.80 -1.76
N VAL A 91 -0.44 5.21 -1.49
CA VAL A 91 0.20 5.26 -0.17
C VAL A 91 1.14 6.46 -0.14
N ILE A 92 0.93 7.36 0.81
CA ILE A 92 1.78 8.55 1.01
C ILE A 92 2.53 8.37 2.31
N LEU A 93 3.86 8.47 2.25
CA LEU A 93 4.70 8.57 3.43
C LEU A 93 5.12 10.02 3.64
N TYR A 94 4.89 10.53 4.84
CA TYR A 94 5.34 11.85 5.29
C TYR A 94 6.44 11.70 6.34
N ASP A 95 7.60 12.31 6.07
CA ASP A 95 8.72 12.43 7.00
C ASP A 95 8.73 13.86 7.56
N GLY A 96 8.12 14.03 8.73
CA GLY A 96 7.95 15.34 9.32
C GLY A 96 9.22 15.94 9.92
N ASN A 97 10.31 15.17 10.04
CA ASN A 97 11.63 15.73 10.34
C ASN A 97 12.21 16.47 9.13
N LYS A 98 11.97 15.95 7.93
CA LYS A 98 12.38 16.56 6.67
C LYS A 98 11.35 17.51 6.09
N ARG A 99 10.12 17.52 6.63
CA ARG A 99 8.97 18.25 6.09
C ARG A 99 8.75 17.91 4.62
N SER A 100 8.88 16.64 4.29
CA SER A 100 8.73 16.14 2.93
C SER A 100 7.83 14.91 2.91
N TYR A 101 7.26 14.63 1.74
CA TYR A 101 6.49 13.43 1.50
C TYR A 101 6.90 12.79 0.19
N PHE A 102 6.56 11.52 0.02
CA PHE A 102 6.63 10.83 -1.26
C PHE A 102 5.50 9.81 -1.38
N VAL A 103 5.18 9.46 -2.62
CA VAL A 103 4.27 8.36 -2.93
C VAL A 103 5.08 7.08 -2.89
N VAL A 104 4.60 6.11 -2.13
CA VAL A 104 5.21 4.79 -2.01
C VAL A 104 4.66 3.93 -3.14
N GLU A 105 5.53 3.48 -4.05
CA GLU A 105 5.12 2.66 -5.20
C GLU A 105 5.13 1.17 -4.83
N ASP A 106 6.08 0.75 -4.00
CA ASP A 106 6.15 -0.61 -3.44
C ASP A 106 6.11 -0.55 -1.90
N PRO A 107 4.91 -0.67 -1.29
CA PRO A 107 4.77 -0.65 0.17
C PRO A 107 5.56 -1.75 0.88
N VAL A 108 5.76 -2.92 0.25
CA VAL A 108 6.44 -4.06 0.87
C VAL A 108 7.91 -3.77 1.05
N GLU A 109 8.56 -3.19 0.05
CA GLU A 109 9.99 -2.89 0.08
C GLU A 109 10.29 -1.53 0.73
N GLU A 110 9.53 -0.49 0.38
CA GLU A 110 9.89 0.89 0.74
C GLU A 110 9.57 1.22 2.20
N LEU A 111 8.45 0.73 2.76
CA LEU A 111 8.02 1.10 4.11
C LEU A 111 8.92 0.51 5.21
N ARG A 112 9.59 -0.61 4.94
CA ARG A 112 10.45 -1.33 5.89
C ARG A 112 11.57 -0.44 6.45
N GLY A 113 12.09 0.50 5.66
CA GLY A 113 13.14 1.42 6.07
C GLY A 113 12.67 2.58 6.94
N TYR A 114 11.36 2.84 7.00
CA TYR A 114 10.78 4.01 7.64
C TYR A 114 9.95 3.71 8.87
N LEU A 115 9.67 2.45 9.17
CA LEU A 115 8.73 2.06 10.24
C LEU A 115 9.38 1.07 11.21
N THR A 116 8.81 0.98 12.40
CA THR A 116 9.01 -0.16 13.29
C THR A 116 8.42 -1.41 12.67
N LEU A 117 8.91 -2.59 13.09
CA LEU A 117 8.42 -3.86 12.58
C LEU A 117 6.90 -4.03 12.79
N ASP A 118 6.40 -3.64 13.96
CA ASP A 118 4.97 -3.75 14.30
C ASP A 118 4.12 -2.87 13.36
N SER A 119 4.50 -1.60 13.19
CA SER A 119 3.77 -0.68 12.28
C SER A 119 3.88 -1.11 10.82
N TYR A 120 5.03 -1.66 10.40
CA TYR A 120 5.19 -2.21 9.06
C TYR A 120 4.21 -3.37 8.80
N ILE A 121 4.08 -4.30 9.75
CA ILE A 121 3.15 -5.44 9.65
C ILE A 121 1.69 -4.94 9.60
N ASP A 122 1.31 -4.04 10.52
CA ASP A 122 -0.06 -3.54 10.63
C ASP A 122 -0.49 -2.76 9.38
N ILE A 123 0.44 -2.00 8.78
CA ILE A 123 0.17 -1.26 7.54
C ILE A 123 -0.02 -2.22 6.37
N LEU A 124 0.86 -3.22 6.21
CA LEU A 124 0.72 -4.15 5.09
C LEU A 124 -0.55 -4.98 5.21
N ASP A 125 -0.96 -5.40 6.41
CA ASP A 125 -2.27 -6.04 6.63
C ASP A 125 -3.43 -5.12 6.22
N SER A 126 -3.34 -3.82 6.54
CA SER A 126 -4.34 -2.82 6.14
C SER A 126 -4.40 -2.57 4.63
N LEU A 127 -3.29 -2.79 3.93
CA LEU A 127 -3.21 -2.73 2.48
C LEU A 127 -3.60 -4.06 1.80
N GLY A 128 -3.78 -5.13 2.57
CA GLY A 128 -4.00 -6.49 2.05
C GLY A 128 -2.76 -7.12 1.44
N GLU A 129 -1.58 -6.63 1.83
CA GLU A 129 -0.28 -7.12 1.40
C GLU A 129 0.33 -8.04 2.45
N THR A 130 1.21 -8.94 2.02
CA THR A 130 1.90 -9.85 2.95
C THR A 130 3.27 -9.28 3.34
N PRO A 131 3.57 -9.06 4.63
CA PRO A 131 4.87 -8.58 5.07
C PRO A 131 5.99 -9.59 4.81
N ILE A 132 7.15 -9.10 4.37
CA ILE A 132 8.36 -9.90 4.15
C ILE A 132 9.38 -9.55 5.25
N ILE A 133 9.77 -10.56 6.03
CA ILE A 133 10.68 -10.40 7.18
C ILE A 133 11.81 -11.43 7.06
N GLU A 134 13.05 -10.96 7.10
CA GLU A 134 14.22 -11.82 7.21
C GLU A 134 14.45 -12.23 8.66
N VAL A 135 14.66 -13.53 8.90
CA VAL A 135 14.82 -14.14 10.24
C VAL A 135 16.21 -14.73 10.39
#